data_AF-A0A1G3PP74-F1
#
_entry.id   AF-A0A1G3PP74-F1
#
_cell.length_a   1.000
_cell.length_b   1.000
_cell.length_c   1.000
_cell.angle_alpha   90.00
_cell.angle_beta   90.00
_cell.angle_gamma   90.00
#
_symmetry.space_group_name_H-M   'P 1'
#
loop_
_entity.id
_entity.type
_entity.pdbx_description
1 polymer ?
#
loop_
_entity_poly.entity_id
_entity_poly.type
_entity_poly.pdbx_seq_one_letter_code
_entity_poly.pdbx_strand_id
1 'polypeptide(L)'
;MKPVQLTKLDSIALESGHPVTDFSLLSGHNTLAVSTDDAHEIVYRIDGERYSISKESEQCLFQSPGYTRYGLVFAKGMDMFILLDGAVSGPYDMINGPFFAPNDACTAFIFRKDHQCYISVEKQVFGGYDEIYAPRFSPDGTRFGFHFENGDDKFVCIDGKVFGPYSFVYTPRFSRDSSAFCYGFDKDQTSGVCVNGEEYTGFEKPGECLLNSSGDIFAFTFRRGNGIYVNISSLTELGPYKNAWLYNRPDGDLTLIHEEDGHIELEKISLGK
;
A
#
# COMPACT_ATOMS: atom_id res chain seq x y z
N MET A 1 -1.43 -38.42 -29.33
CA MET A 1 -1.83 -37.19 -28.63
C MET A 1 -2.75 -37.57 -27.49
N LYS A 2 -2.57 -37.01 -26.29
CA LYS A 2 -3.54 -37.23 -25.20
C LYS A 2 -4.86 -36.51 -25.57
N PRO A 3 -6.04 -37.10 -25.30
CA PRO A 3 -7.30 -36.43 -25.58
C PRO A 3 -7.41 -35.13 -24.76
N VAL A 4 -7.89 -34.06 -25.39
CA VAL A 4 -8.22 -32.81 -24.71
C VAL A 4 -9.52 -33.03 -23.93
N GLN A 5 -9.52 -32.67 -22.65
CA GLN A 5 -10.70 -32.78 -21.78
C GLN A 5 -11.15 -31.39 -21.35
N LEU A 6 -12.44 -31.11 -21.53
CA LEU A 6 -13.08 -29.91 -20.99
C LEU A 6 -13.61 -30.23 -19.59
N THR A 7 -13.23 -29.42 -18.61
CA THR A 7 -13.75 -29.49 -17.23
C THR A 7 -14.50 -28.19 -16.94
N LYS A 8 -15.75 -28.31 -16.51
CA LYS A 8 -16.54 -27.14 -16.08
C LYS A 8 -16.05 -26.71 -14.69
N LEU A 9 -15.57 -25.48 -14.57
CA LEU A 9 -15.10 -24.91 -13.30
C LEU A 9 -16.20 -24.13 -12.57
N ASP A 10 -16.98 -23.36 -13.31
CA ASP A 10 -18.05 -22.51 -12.78
C ASP A 10 -19.23 -22.39 -13.76
N SER A 11 -20.38 -21.90 -13.31
CA SER A 11 -21.47 -21.40 -14.15
C SER A 11 -22.36 -20.41 -13.43
N ILE A 12 -22.73 -19.35 -14.15
CA ILE A 12 -23.72 -18.36 -13.73
C ILE A 12 -24.98 -18.49 -14.58
N ALA A 13 -26.13 -18.51 -13.93
CA ALA A 13 -27.42 -18.38 -14.61
C ALA A 13 -27.64 -16.93 -15.07
N LEU A 14 -27.99 -16.74 -16.33
CA LEU A 14 -28.30 -15.43 -16.91
C LEU A 14 -29.81 -15.17 -16.85
N GLU A 15 -30.18 -13.91 -16.61
CA GLU A 15 -31.57 -13.48 -16.71
C GLU A 15 -31.95 -13.19 -18.17
N SER A 16 -33.14 -13.61 -18.56
CA SER A 16 -33.65 -13.36 -19.91
C SER A 16 -33.85 -11.87 -20.13
N GLY A 17 -33.34 -11.32 -21.24
CA GLY A 17 -33.52 -9.92 -21.62
C GLY A 17 -32.41 -8.97 -21.16
N HIS A 18 -31.44 -9.44 -20.37
CA HIS A 18 -30.26 -8.67 -19.97
C HIS A 18 -29.00 -9.25 -20.61
N PRO A 19 -28.50 -8.67 -21.71
CA PRO A 19 -27.32 -9.19 -22.40
C PRO A 19 -26.08 -9.06 -21.51
N VAL A 20 -25.21 -10.07 -21.59
CA VAL A 20 -23.88 -10.02 -20.99
C VAL A 20 -23.08 -8.92 -21.68
N THR A 21 -22.49 -8.04 -20.88
CA THR A 21 -21.66 -6.93 -21.37
C THR A 21 -20.19 -7.18 -21.14
N ASP A 22 -19.82 -7.84 -20.05
CA ASP A 22 -18.43 -8.19 -19.77
C ASP A 22 -18.34 -9.42 -18.86
N PHE A 23 -17.14 -10.00 -18.79
CA PHE A 23 -16.83 -11.05 -17.83
C PHE A 23 -15.41 -10.89 -17.28
N SER A 24 -15.20 -11.33 -16.06
CA SER A 24 -13.88 -11.36 -15.43
C SER A 24 -13.63 -12.71 -14.77
N LEU A 25 -12.40 -13.19 -14.86
CA LEU A 25 -11.96 -14.41 -14.18
C LEU A 25 -11.29 -14.02 -12.87
N LEU A 26 -11.90 -14.42 -11.75
CA LEU A 26 -11.48 -14.10 -10.38
C LEU A 26 -10.82 -15.32 -9.72
N SER A 27 -10.12 -15.10 -8.60
CA SER A 27 -9.62 -16.15 -7.70
C SER A 27 -8.82 -17.27 -8.40
N GLY A 28 -7.73 -16.90 -9.08
CA GLY A 28 -6.87 -17.81 -9.83
C GLY A 28 -7.54 -18.31 -11.11
N HIS A 29 -8.47 -17.52 -11.65
CA HIS A 29 -9.30 -17.82 -12.81
C HIS A 29 -10.30 -18.99 -12.64
N ASN A 30 -10.68 -19.28 -11.40
CA ASN A 30 -11.64 -20.35 -11.10
C ASN A 30 -13.07 -19.84 -10.84
N THR A 31 -13.24 -18.54 -10.59
CA THR A 31 -14.55 -17.93 -10.34
C THR A 31 -14.89 -16.98 -11.48
N LEU A 32 -16.11 -17.08 -12.00
CA LEU A 32 -16.61 -16.18 -13.03
C LEU A 32 -17.33 -14.99 -12.38
N ALA A 33 -16.97 -13.79 -12.80
CA ALA A 33 -17.84 -12.63 -12.66
C ALA A 33 -18.46 -12.34 -14.03
N VAL A 34 -19.78 -12.18 -14.08
CA VAL A 34 -20.48 -11.73 -15.28
C VAL A 34 -21.12 -10.39 -14.99
N SER A 35 -20.91 -9.41 -15.85
CA SER A 35 -21.67 -8.16 -15.82
C SER A 35 -22.75 -8.16 -16.89
N THR A 36 -23.92 -7.66 -16.53
CA THR A 36 -25.00 -7.35 -17.47
C THR A 36 -25.37 -5.89 -17.32
N ASP A 37 -25.72 -5.25 -18.42
CA ASP A 37 -26.13 -3.85 -18.41
C ASP A 37 -27.64 -3.72 -18.25
N ASP A 38 -28.07 -2.89 -17.31
CA ASP A 38 -29.45 -2.46 -17.13
C ASP A 38 -29.57 -0.95 -17.41
N ALA A 39 -30.77 -0.38 -17.42
CA ALA A 39 -30.99 1.02 -17.80
C ALA A 39 -30.17 2.01 -16.96
N HIS A 40 -29.94 1.72 -15.67
CA HIS A 40 -29.30 2.62 -14.71
C HIS A 40 -28.12 1.99 -13.93
N GLU A 41 -27.93 0.68 -14.03
CA GLU A 41 -27.00 -0.07 -13.19
C GLU A 41 -26.20 -1.07 -14.02
N ILE A 42 -24.98 -1.36 -13.57
CA ILE A 42 -24.21 -2.54 -13.97
C ILE A 42 -24.49 -3.61 -12.91
N VAL A 43 -24.98 -4.77 -13.34
CA VAL A 43 -25.25 -5.89 -12.43
C VAL A 43 -24.14 -6.91 -12.55
N TYR A 44 -23.37 -7.10 -11.49
CA TYR A 44 -22.40 -8.19 -11.37
C TYR A 44 -23.07 -9.42 -10.78
N ARG A 45 -22.79 -10.58 -11.38
CA ARG A 45 -23.08 -11.89 -10.81
C ARG A 45 -21.78 -12.59 -10.48
N ILE A 46 -21.62 -12.96 -9.22
CA ILE A 46 -20.43 -13.62 -8.70
C ILE A 46 -20.91 -14.70 -7.73
N ASP A 47 -20.49 -15.94 -7.96
CA ASP A 47 -20.83 -17.11 -7.12
C ASP A 47 -22.35 -17.29 -6.89
N GLY A 48 -23.15 -17.02 -7.93
CA GLY A 48 -24.61 -17.09 -7.90
C GLY A 48 -25.32 -15.88 -7.28
N GLU A 49 -24.58 -14.99 -6.62
CA GLU A 49 -25.12 -13.78 -5.98
C GLU A 49 -25.16 -12.59 -6.95
N ARG A 50 -26.10 -11.67 -6.72
CA ARG A 50 -26.34 -10.47 -7.54
C ARG A 50 -25.89 -9.21 -6.81
N TYR A 51 -25.11 -8.37 -7.50
CA TYR A 51 -24.62 -7.08 -7.00
C TYR A 51 -24.92 -5.98 -8.01
N SER A 52 -25.80 -5.04 -7.63
CA SER A 52 -26.15 -3.88 -8.44
C SER A 52 -25.21 -2.71 -8.15
N ILE A 53 -24.68 -2.08 -9.20
CA ILE A 53 -23.72 -0.99 -9.10
C ILE A 53 -24.17 0.15 -10.01
N SER A 54 -24.16 1.39 -9.50
CA SER A 54 -24.49 2.56 -10.32
C SER A 54 -23.51 2.70 -11.47
N LYS A 55 -23.99 3.06 -12.66
CA LYS A 55 -23.15 3.38 -13.81
C LYS A 55 -22.26 4.61 -13.60
N GLU A 56 -22.60 5.45 -12.63
CA GLU A 56 -21.80 6.62 -12.25
C GLU A 56 -20.61 6.23 -11.37
N SER A 57 -20.57 4.99 -10.86
CA SER A 57 -19.46 4.49 -10.07
C SER A 57 -18.32 4.04 -10.97
N GLU A 58 -17.14 4.61 -10.78
CA GLU A 58 -15.93 4.16 -11.46
C GLU A 58 -15.32 2.96 -10.72
N GLN A 59 -14.80 1.99 -11.49
CA GLN A 59 -13.97 0.87 -11.03
C GLN A 59 -14.40 0.22 -9.71
N CYS A 60 -15.44 -0.60 -9.74
CA CYS A 60 -15.95 -1.25 -8.53
C CYS A 60 -15.43 -2.68 -8.32
N LEU A 61 -14.98 -3.36 -9.38
CA LEU A 61 -14.39 -4.70 -9.31
C LEU A 61 -12.86 -4.60 -9.40
N PHE A 62 -12.18 -5.19 -8.43
CA PHE A 62 -10.74 -5.15 -8.26
C PHE A 62 -10.17 -6.56 -8.25
N GLN A 63 -9.03 -6.75 -8.90
CA GLN A 63 -8.26 -7.99 -8.89
C GLN A 63 -6.87 -7.73 -8.33
N SER A 64 -6.36 -8.68 -7.56
CA SER A 64 -4.99 -8.62 -7.08
C SER A 64 -3.98 -8.89 -8.21
N PRO A 65 -2.71 -8.45 -8.08
CA PRO A 65 -1.69 -8.62 -9.12
C PRO A 65 -1.47 -10.08 -9.58
N GLY A 66 -1.53 -11.04 -8.66
CA GLY A 66 -1.43 -12.47 -8.94
C GLY A 66 -2.76 -13.12 -9.35
N TYR A 67 -3.84 -12.34 -9.48
CA TYR A 67 -5.20 -12.77 -9.80
C TYR A 67 -5.82 -13.76 -8.80
N THR A 68 -5.21 -13.97 -7.63
CA THR A 68 -5.71 -14.94 -6.64
C THR A 68 -6.71 -14.36 -5.64
N ARG A 69 -6.81 -13.03 -5.56
CA ARG A 69 -7.75 -12.30 -4.71
C ARG A 69 -8.56 -11.31 -5.53
N TYR A 70 -9.72 -10.95 -5.03
CA TYR A 70 -10.57 -9.96 -5.68
C TYR A 70 -11.46 -9.24 -4.66
N GLY A 71 -11.92 -8.05 -5.03
CA GLY A 71 -13.00 -7.41 -4.30
C GLY A 71 -13.95 -6.63 -5.18
N LEU A 72 -15.18 -6.46 -4.70
CA LEU A 72 -16.22 -5.66 -5.32
C LEU A 72 -16.76 -4.67 -4.30
N VAL A 73 -16.70 -3.37 -4.58
CA VAL A 73 -17.34 -2.32 -3.78
C VAL A 73 -18.69 -2.00 -4.40
N PHE A 74 -19.75 -1.99 -3.60
CA PHE A 74 -21.11 -1.71 -4.08
C PHE A 74 -21.93 -0.99 -3.01
N ALA A 75 -22.99 -0.30 -3.42
CA ALA A 75 -23.87 0.43 -2.53
C ALA A 75 -25.25 -0.24 -2.41
N LYS A 76 -25.88 -0.14 -1.24
CA LYS A 76 -27.32 -0.42 -1.04
C LYS A 76 -27.93 0.77 -0.31
N GLY A 77 -28.67 1.61 -1.03
CA GLY A 77 -29.11 2.89 -0.51
C GLY A 77 -27.93 3.84 -0.32
N MET A 78 -27.78 4.42 0.87
CA MET A 78 -26.65 5.29 1.21
C MET A 78 -25.44 4.52 1.77
N ASP A 79 -25.61 3.23 2.06
CA ASP A 79 -24.58 2.42 2.67
C ASP A 79 -23.71 1.73 1.63
N MET A 80 -22.40 1.69 1.87
CA MET A 80 -21.43 0.95 1.08
C MET A 80 -21.11 -0.42 1.69
N PHE A 81 -20.82 -1.38 0.82
CA PHE A 81 -20.43 -2.73 1.15
C PHE A 81 -19.23 -3.13 0.30
N ILE A 82 -18.42 -4.05 0.83
CA ILE A 82 -17.34 -4.68 0.08
C ILE A 82 -17.52 -6.20 0.11
N LEU A 83 -17.53 -6.84 -1.05
CA LEU A 83 -17.30 -8.26 -1.20
C LEU A 83 -15.79 -8.44 -1.37
N LEU A 84 -15.12 -9.14 -0.47
CA LEU A 84 -13.70 -9.46 -0.56
C LEU A 84 -13.53 -10.97 -0.45
N ASP A 85 -12.98 -11.60 -1.49
CA ASP A 85 -12.79 -13.05 -1.57
C ASP A 85 -14.03 -13.88 -1.16
N GLY A 86 -15.21 -13.48 -1.64
CA GLY A 86 -16.48 -14.16 -1.37
C GLY A 86 -17.18 -13.73 -0.08
N ALA A 87 -16.54 -12.93 0.78
CA ALA A 87 -17.13 -12.46 2.04
C ALA A 87 -17.61 -11.00 1.91
N VAL A 88 -18.88 -10.76 2.22
CA VAL A 88 -19.46 -9.40 2.24
C VAL A 88 -19.30 -8.75 3.62
N SER A 89 -18.83 -7.51 3.65
CA SER A 89 -18.71 -6.66 4.84
C SER A 89 -19.39 -5.31 4.64
N GLY A 90 -19.96 -4.76 5.71
CA GLY A 90 -20.76 -3.52 5.74
C GLY A 90 -21.98 -3.67 6.66
N PRO A 91 -22.87 -2.66 6.75
CA PRO A 91 -22.83 -1.38 6.03
C PRO A 91 -21.74 -0.44 6.56
N TYR A 92 -21.20 0.38 5.68
CA TYR A 92 -20.23 1.44 5.97
C TYR A 92 -20.61 2.75 5.27
N ASP A 93 -20.22 3.89 5.85
CA ASP A 93 -20.47 5.22 5.28
C ASP A 93 -19.61 5.45 4.02
N MET A 94 -18.42 4.85 3.99
CA MET A 94 -17.44 4.97 2.91
C MET A 94 -16.55 3.72 2.90
N ILE A 95 -16.09 3.31 1.72
CA ILE A 95 -15.01 2.33 1.56
C ILE A 95 -13.92 2.93 0.65
N ASN A 96 -12.66 2.71 1.01
CA ASN A 96 -11.49 2.98 0.18
C ASN A 96 -10.64 1.69 0.10
N GLY A 97 -10.29 1.28 -1.11
CA GLY A 97 -9.71 -0.04 -1.41
C GLY A 97 -10.66 -0.93 -2.21
N PRO A 98 -10.41 -2.25 -2.27
CA PRO A 98 -9.39 -3.00 -1.55
C PRO A 98 -7.96 -2.70 -2.00
N PHE A 99 -7.02 -2.96 -1.11
CA PHE A 99 -5.58 -2.93 -1.32
C PHE A 99 -5.04 -4.36 -1.25
N PHE A 100 -4.16 -4.72 -2.17
CA PHE A 100 -3.54 -6.04 -2.25
C PHE A 100 -2.03 -5.94 -2.08
N ALA A 101 -1.44 -6.89 -1.37
CA ALA A 101 0.00 -7.09 -1.37
C ALA A 101 0.48 -7.48 -2.79
N PRO A 102 1.74 -7.17 -3.16
CA PRO A 102 2.28 -7.46 -4.50
C PRO A 102 2.23 -8.93 -4.91
N ASN A 103 2.24 -9.84 -3.93
CA ASN A 103 2.20 -11.29 -4.11
C ASN A 103 0.87 -11.91 -3.67
N ASP A 104 -0.17 -11.09 -3.53
CA ASP A 104 -1.51 -11.46 -3.08
C ASP A 104 -1.59 -12.04 -1.66
N ALA A 105 -0.52 -12.04 -0.86
CA ALA A 105 -0.53 -12.70 0.44
C ALA A 105 -1.46 -12.01 1.45
N CYS A 106 -1.58 -10.68 1.35
CA CYS A 106 -2.35 -9.84 2.27
C CYS A 106 -3.32 -8.92 1.53
N THR A 107 -4.47 -8.69 2.14
CA THR A 107 -5.55 -7.82 1.68
C THR A 107 -5.90 -6.80 2.76
N ALA A 108 -6.28 -5.59 2.34
CA ALA A 108 -6.79 -4.58 3.25
C ALA A 108 -7.87 -3.72 2.60
N PHE A 109 -8.71 -3.08 3.40
CA PHE A 109 -9.56 -1.97 2.96
C PHE A 109 -9.80 -1.01 4.11
N ILE A 110 -9.96 0.26 3.79
CA ILE A 110 -10.30 1.32 4.73
C ILE A 110 -11.81 1.55 4.64
N PHE A 111 -12.46 1.75 5.77
CA PHE A 111 -13.88 2.05 5.82
C PHE A 111 -14.18 3.12 6.88
N ARG A 112 -15.23 3.90 6.63
CA ARG A 112 -15.76 4.85 7.61
C ARG A 112 -17.04 4.29 8.23
N LYS A 113 -17.14 4.38 9.54
CA LYS A 113 -18.34 4.01 10.29
C LYS A 113 -18.48 4.93 11.50
N ASP A 114 -19.68 5.45 11.73
CA ASP A 114 -19.96 6.34 12.87
C ASP A 114 -18.98 7.54 12.90
N HIS A 115 -18.69 8.11 11.71
CA HIS A 115 -17.75 9.21 11.46
C HIS A 115 -16.26 8.91 11.65
N GLN A 116 -15.88 7.73 12.13
CA GLN A 116 -14.49 7.33 12.33
C GLN A 116 -13.98 6.41 11.22
N CYS A 117 -12.68 6.52 10.93
CA CYS A 117 -11.98 5.66 9.99
C CYS A 117 -11.41 4.41 10.66
N TYR A 118 -11.50 3.32 9.93
CA TYR A 118 -10.98 2.00 10.29
C TYR A 118 -10.30 1.36 9.08
N ILE A 119 -9.33 0.50 9.31
CA ILE A 119 -8.71 -0.35 8.30
C ILE A 119 -8.84 -1.80 8.73
N SER A 120 -9.38 -2.63 7.85
CA SER A 120 -9.35 -4.08 7.99
C SER A 120 -8.16 -4.62 7.21
N VAL A 121 -7.26 -5.36 7.85
CA VAL A 121 -6.12 -6.06 7.24
C VAL A 121 -6.27 -7.54 7.57
N GLU A 122 -6.45 -8.41 6.57
CA GLU A 122 -6.70 -9.85 6.76
C GLU A 122 -7.76 -10.14 7.86
N LYS A 123 -8.87 -9.38 7.83
CA LYS A 123 -10.00 -9.42 8.78
C LYS A 123 -9.72 -8.87 10.19
N GLN A 124 -8.48 -8.48 10.49
CA GLN A 124 -8.17 -7.73 11.71
C GLN A 124 -8.48 -6.25 11.50
N VAL A 125 -9.25 -5.66 12.40
CA VAL A 125 -9.66 -4.25 12.32
C VAL A 125 -8.81 -3.40 13.26
N PHE A 126 -8.27 -2.31 12.72
CA PHE A 126 -7.60 -1.22 13.44
C PHE A 126 -8.36 0.07 13.15
N GLY A 127 -8.57 0.95 14.12
CA GLY A 127 -9.29 2.18 13.84
C GLY A 127 -9.84 2.89 15.06
N GLY A 128 -10.90 3.64 14.82
CA GLY A 128 -11.37 4.68 15.74
C GLY A 128 -10.54 5.95 15.58
N TYR A 129 -10.02 6.19 14.37
CA TYR A 129 -9.17 7.32 14.01
C TYR A 129 -9.94 8.33 13.18
N ASP A 130 -9.42 9.56 13.06
CA ASP A 130 -10.07 10.61 12.28
C ASP A 130 -9.91 10.34 10.77
N GLU A 131 -8.69 9.95 10.37
CA GLU A 131 -8.35 9.62 8.98
C GLU A 131 -7.31 8.50 8.91
N ILE A 132 -7.38 7.67 7.87
CA ILE A 132 -6.40 6.60 7.59
C ILE A 132 -6.00 6.69 6.13
N TYR A 133 -4.69 6.61 5.87
CA TYR A 133 -4.15 6.63 4.52
C TYR A 133 -3.86 5.23 3.99
N ALA A 134 -3.79 5.12 2.66
CA ALA A 134 -3.59 3.86 1.97
C ALA A 134 -2.40 3.06 2.52
N PRO A 135 -2.57 1.76 2.80
CA PRO A 135 -1.50 0.93 3.37
C PRO A 135 -0.37 0.69 2.36
N ARG A 136 0.75 0.23 2.91
CA ARG A 136 1.89 -0.34 2.20
C ARG A 136 2.10 -1.76 2.70
N PHE A 137 2.48 -2.64 1.79
CA PHE A 137 2.85 -4.01 2.11
C PHE A 137 4.33 -4.21 1.86
N SER A 138 4.95 -5.11 2.61
CA SER A 138 6.27 -5.61 2.27
C SER A 138 6.23 -6.38 0.94
N PRO A 139 7.36 -6.52 0.24
CA PRO A 139 7.43 -7.29 -1.02
C PRO A 139 6.95 -8.74 -0.90
N ASP A 140 7.17 -9.40 0.23
CA ASP A 140 6.66 -10.75 0.51
C ASP A 140 5.21 -10.76 1.02
N GLY A 141 4.57 -9.59 1.14
CA GLY A 141 3.19 -9.42 1.59
C GLY A 141 2.91 -9.89 3.01
N THR A 142 3.92 -10.26 3.80
CA THR A 142 3.72 -10.75 5.18
C THR A 142 3.59 -9.61 6.19
N ARG A 143 4.02 -8.40 5.80
CA ARG A 143 4.03 -7.21 6.64
C ARG A 143 3.22 -6.09 6.01
N PHE A 144 2.70 -5.21 6.87
CA PHE A 144 1.93 -4.06 6.45
C PHE A 144 2.25 -2.82 7.28
N GLY A 145 2.07 -1.66 6.67
CA GLY A 145 2.23 -0.38 7.32
C GLY A 145 1.23 0.65 6.80
N PHE A 146 0.67 1.46 7.68
CA PHE A 146 -0.18 2.59 7.30
C PHE A 146 0.06 3.75 8.26
N HIS A 147 -0.30 4.96 7.85
CA HIS A 147 -0.34 6.11 8.76
C HIS A 147 -1.78 6.61 8.92
N PHE A 148 -2.04 7.24 10.06
CA PHE A 148 -3.36 7.70 10.45
C PHE A 148 -3.27 8.98 11.27
N GLU A 149 -4.38 9.73 11.35
CA GLU A 149 -4.51 10.96 12.12
C GLU A 149 -5.45 10.74 13.31
N ASN A 150 -5.11 11.35 14.44
CA ASN A 150 -5.96 11.40 15.63
C ASN A 150 -5.76 12.75 16.32
N GLY A 151 -6.72 13.65 16.14
CA GLY A 151 -6.53 15.08 16.36
C GLY A 151 -5.53 15.68 15.38
N ASP A 152 -4.67 16.58 15.87
CA ASP A 152 -3.61 17.20 15.06
C ASP A 152 -2.38 16.29 14.88
N ASP A 153 -2.32 15.17 15.60
CA ASP A 153 -1.21 14.24 15.63
C ASP A 153 -1.33 13.16 14.56
N LYS A 154 -0.18 12.78 14.02
CA LYS A 154 -0.02 11.70 13.04
C LYS A 154 0.74 10.54 13.66
N PHE A 155 0.39 9.34 13.22
CA PHE A 155 0.93 8.09 13.73
C PHE A 155 1.23 7.14 12.57
N VAL A 156 2.16 6.22 12.80
CA VAL A 156 2.43 5.10 11.89
C VAL A 156 2.10 3.80 12.61
N CYS A 157 1.35 2.93 11.97
CA CYS A 157 1.14 1.55 12.41
C CYS A 157 1.95 0.63 11.50
N ILE A 158 2.85 -0.18 12.06
CA ILE A 158 3.57 -1.24 11.35
C ILE A 158 3.27 -2.56 12.06
N ASP A 159 2.68 -3.52 11.35
CA ASP A 159 2.32 -4.85 11.87
C ASP A 159 1.52 -4.78 13.20
N GLY A 160 0.63 -3.81 13.32
CA GLY A 160 -0.20 -3.58 14.52
C GLY A 160 0.50 -2.78 15.64
N LYS A 161 1.80 -2.48 15.52
CA LYS A 161 2.51 -1.61 16.47
C LYS A 161 2.41 -0.15 16.04
N VAL A 162 1.96 0.71 16.94
CA VAL A 162 1.80 2.16 16.71
C VAL A 162 3.05 2.93 17.14
N PHE A 163 3.45 3.91 16.33
CA PHE A 163 4.54 4.84 16.55
C PHE A 163 4.06 6.29 16.40
N GLY A 164 4.61 7.20 17.20
CA GLY A 164 4.19 8.59 17.31
C GLY A 164 4.01 9.03 18.77
N PRO A 165 3.41 10.20 19.02
CA PRO A 165 2.85 11.14 18.04
C PRO A 165 3.93 11.89 17.24
N TYR A 166 3.55 12.32 16.04
CA TYR A 166 4.36 13.13 15.12
C TYR A 166 3.50 14.26 14.53
N SER A 167 4.10 15.39 14.18
CA SER A 167 3.41 16.48 13.46
C SER A 167 3.31 16.19 11.95
N PHE A 168 4.27 15.43 11.42
CA PHE A 168 4.28 14.93 10.04
C PHE A 168 4.91 13.53 9.97
N VAL A 169 4.43 12.68 9.07
CA VAL A 169 5.03 11.37 8.77
C VAL A 169 5.06 11.13 7.27
N TYR A 170 6.19 10.60 6.79
CA TYR A 170 6.26 10.04 5.44
C TYR A 170 5.67 8.62 5.42
N THR A 171 5.23 8.19 4.24
CA THR A 171 4.72 6.83 4.06
C THR A 171 5.82 5.80 4.35
N PRO A 172 5.55 4.76 5.17
CA PRO A 172 6.55 3.76 5.51
C PRO A 172 6.98 2.92 4.31
N ARG A 173 8.25 2.50 4.34
CA ARG A 173 8.87 1.64 3.33
C ARG A 173 9.43 0.38 3.98
N PHE A 174 9.42 -0.71 3.22
CA PHE A 174 10.02 -1.99 3.61
C PHE A 174 11.28 -2.26 2.77
N SER A 175 12.25 -2.97 3.35
CA SER A 175 13.38 -3.52 2.58
C SER A 175 12.90 -4.55 1.57
N ARG A 176 13.73 -4.86 0.57
CA ARG A 176 13.36 -5.79 -0.52
C ARG A 176 13.12 -7.21 -0.02
N ASP A 177 13.87 -7.64 0.98
CA ASP A 177 13.72 -8.93 1.66
C ASP A 177 12.63 -8.91 2.75
N SER A 178 11.93 -7.78 2.92
CA SER A 178 10.85 -7.58 3.90
C SER A 178 11.27 -7.56 5.37
N SER A 179 12.56 -7.69 5.68
CA SER A 179 13.07 -7.81 7.05
C SER A 179 13.07 -6.48 7.83
N ALA A 180 13.21 -5.35 7.14
CA ALA A 180 13.32 -4.02 7.75
C ALA A 180 12.26 -3.06 7.25
N PHE A 181 12.03 -1.98 8.00
CA PHE A 181 11.19 -0.86 7.60
C PHE A 181 11.78 0.48 8.04
N CYS A 182 11.40 1.54 7.32
CA CYS A 182 11.75 2.90 7.71
C CYS A 182 10.69 3.92 7.28
N TYR A 183 10.70 5.08 7.94
CA TYR A 183 9.94 6.27 7.54
C TYR A 183 10.60 7.54 8.10
N GLY A 184 10.42 8.67 7.42
CA GLY A 184 10.76 9.99 7.96
C GLY A 184 9.61 10.56 8.80
N PHE A 185 9.92 11.42 9.76
CA PHE A 185 8.92 12.11 10.57
C PHE A 185 9.38 13.52 11.00
N ASP A 186 8.41 14.37 11.30
CA ASP A 186 8.60 15.62 12.06
C ASP A 186 7.95 15.47 13.45
N LYS A 187 8.63 15.96 14.48
CA LYS A 187 8.18 15.90 15.88
C LYS A 187 8.62 17.16 16.63
N ASP A 188 7.66 18.00 17.00
CA ASP A 188 7.91 19.27 17.68
C ASP A 188 8.96 20.15 16.96
N GLN A 189 10.12 20.35 17.58
CA GLN A 189 11.24 21.14 17.07
C GLN A 189 12.33 20.29 16.39
N THR A 190 12.09 19.01 16.18
CA THR A 190 13.05 18.11 15.54
C THR A 190 12.40 17.31 14.43
N SER A 191 13.22 16.82 13.50
CA SER A 191 12.83 15.85 12.50
C SER A 191 13.84 14.72 12.49
N GLY A 192 13.44 13.59 11.93
CA GLY A 192 14.25 12.39 11.95
C GLY A 192 13.72 11.29 11.06
N VAL A 193 14.36 10.14 11.16
CA VAL A 193 13.91 8.89 10.53
C VAL A 193 13.74 7.84 11.61
N CYS A 194 12.72 7.01 11.47
CA CYS A 194 12.56 5.79 12.24
C CYS A 194 13.01 4.61 11.37
N VAL A 195 13.86 3.75 11.90
CA VAL A 195 14.29 2.51 11.25
C VAL A 195 14.09 1.37 12.23
N ASN A 196 13.27 0.38 11.85
CA ASN A 196 12.93 -0.77 12.69
C ASN A 196 12.40 -0.42 14.12
N GLY A 197 11.81 0.77 14.27
CA GLY A 197 11.26 1.27 15.52
C GLY A 197 12.25 2.08 16.37
N GLU A 198 13.48 2.27 15.90
CA GLU A 198 14.46 3.19 16.50
C GLU A 198 14.41 4.54 15.81
N GLU A 199 14.31 5.62 16.60
CA GLU A 199 14.23 7.00 16.10
C GLU A 199 15.63 7.66 16.07
N TYR A 200 16.01 8.17 14.90
CA TYR A 200 17.24 8.94 14.68
C TYR A 200 16.85 10.40 14.40
N THR A 201 16.97 11.25 15.43
CA THR A 201 16.52 12.66 15.41
C THR A 201 17.67 13.65 15.18
N GLY A 202 17.34 14.92 14.97
CA GLY A 202 18.32 16.01 14.85
C GLY A 202 18.70 16.35 13.40
N PHE A 203 17.92 15.86 12.44
CA PHE A 203 18.12 16.11 11.02
C PHE A 203 17.01 17.05 10.55
N GLU A 204 17.33 18.28 10.15
CA GLU A 204 16.31 19.21 9.66
C GLU A 204 15.77 18.71 8.31
N LYS A 205 14.45 18.46 8.24
CA LYS A 205 13.73 18.04 7.02
C LYS A 205 14.43 16.91 6.27
N PRO A 206 14.56 15.72 6.89
CA PRO A 206 15.17 14.59 6.21
C PRO A 206 14.34 14.25 4.97
N GLY A 207 15.02 13.92 3.88
CA GLY A 207 14.41 13.33 2.70
C GLY A 207 13.88 11.93 3.00
N GLU A 208 13.40 11.24 1.96
CA GLU A 208 12.96 9.86 2.11
C GLU A 208 14.08 8.96 2.63
N CYS A 209 13.76 8.15 3.65
CA CYS A 209 14.65 7.10 4.13
C CYS A 209 14.59 5.90 3.18
N LEU A 210 15.76 5.47 2.69
CA LEU A 210 15.92 4.29 1.85
C LEU A 210 16.62 3.18 2.64
N LEU A 211 16.24 1.94 2.36
CA LEU A 211 16.89 0.72 2.85
C LEU A 211 17.53 -0.01 1.69
N ASN A 212 18.70 -0.62 1.87
CA ASN A 212 19.19 -1.63 0.93
C ASN A 212 18.29 -2.89 0.96
N SER A 213 18.55 -3.86 0.10
CA SER A 213 17.71 -5.06 -0.03
C SER A 213 17.55 -5.83 1.27
N SER A 214 18.60 -5.93 2.09
CA SER A 214 18.57 -6.64 3.38
C SER A 214 18.09 -5.79 4.55
N GLY A 215 17.98 -4.47 4.37
CA GLY A 215 17.65 -3.54 5.45
C GLY A 215 18.79 -3.19 6.40
N ASP A 216 19.98 -3.78 6.24
CA ASP A 216 21.14 -3.53 7.11
C ASP A 216 21.81 -2.17 6.84
N ILE A 217 21.56 -1.59 5.67
CA ILE A 217 21.96 -0.22 5.34
C ILE A 217 20.71 0.61 5.14
N PHE A 218 20.63 1.74 5.86
CA PHE A 218 19.70 2.81 5.54
C PHE A 218 20.44 4.09 5.17
N ALA A 219 19.84 4.92 4.32
CA ALA A 219 20.38 6.23 4.00
C ALA A 219 19.27 7.22 3.73
N PHE A 220 19.53 8.49 4.06
CA PHE A 220 18.64 9.60 3.75
C PHE A 220 19.45 10.88 3.57
N THR A 221 18.88 11.82 2.83
CA THR A 221 19.44 13.18 2.72
C THR A 221 18.87 14.07 3.82
N PHE A 222 19.59 15.09 4.24
CA PHE A 222 19.07 16.14 5.13
C PHE A 222 19.76 17.47 4.83
N ARG A 223 19.23 18.57 5.37
CA ARG A 223 19.82 19.90 5.18
C ARG A 223 20.48 20.42 6.45
N ARG A 224 21.59 21.12 6.27
CA ARG A 224 22.24 21.93 7.32
C ARG A 224 22.74 23.21 6.67
N GLY A 225 22.15 24.35 7.05
CA GLY A 225 22.37 25.61 6.36
C GLY A 225 21.98 25.51 4.88
N ASN A 226 22.88 25.88 3.98
CA ASN A 226 22.64 25.83 2.53
C ASN A 226 23.12 24.53 1.86
N GLY A 227 23.67 23.57 2.62
CA GLY A 227 24.21 22.31 2.10
C GLY A 227 23.25 21.14 2.27
N ILE A 228 23.31 20.19 1.34
CA ILE A 228 22.69 18.87 1.45
C ILE A 228 23.73 17.90 2.01
N TYR A 229 23.34 17.12 3.00
CA TYR A 229 24.16 16.06 3.59
C TYR A 229 23.48 14.72 3.39
N VAL A 230 24.26 13.64 3.40
CA VAL A 230 23.77 12.28 3.32
C VAL A 230 24.17 11.57 4.60
N ASN A 231 23.20 11.01 5.31
CA ASN A 231 23.46 10.12 6.43
C ASN A 231 23.37 8.66 5.94
N ILE A 232 24.32 7.82 6.35
CA ILE A 232 24.34 6.39 6.07
C ILE A 232 24.41 5.66 7.40
N SER A 233 23.37 4.90 7.69
CA SER A 233 23.17 4.05 8.87
C SER A 233 23.46 4.74 10.21
N SER A 234 23.27 6.06 10.33
CA SER A 234 23.66 6.88 11.50
C SER A 234 25.15 6.91 11.85
N LEU A 235 25.99 6.22 11.08
CA LEU A 235 27.43 6.05 11.34
C LEU A 235 28.29 6.99 10.49
N THR A 236 27.83 7.30 9.28
CA THR A 236 28.57 8.11 8.31
C THR A 236 27.73 9.28 7.87
N GLU A 237 28.32 10.48 7.90
CA GLU A 237 27.75 11.70 7.34
C GLU A 237 28.67 12.17 6.19
N LEU A 238 28.08 12.39 5.03
CA LEU A 238 28.77 12.89 3.83
C LEU A 238 28.23 14.26 3.42
N GLY A 239 29.06 15.08 2.80
CA GLY A 239 28.74 16.45 2.35
C GLY A 239 29.56 17.54 3.05
N PRO A 240 29.20 18.84 2.87
CA PRO A 240 28.02 19.31 2.16
C PRO A 240 28.11 19.13 0.65
N TYR A 241 27.01 18.69 0.05
CA TYR A 241 26.78 18.67 -1.39
C TYR A 241 25.91 19.85 -1.81
N LYS A 242 26.13 20.34 -3.03
CA LYS A 242 25.19 21.27 -3.68
C LYS A 242 23.91 20.55 -4.11
N ASN A 243 24.07 19.34 -4.67
CA ASN A 243 22.99 18.44 -5.06
C ASN A 243 23.38 17.00 -4.70
N ALA A 244 22.45 16.25 -4.11
CA ALA A 244 22.63 14.83 -3.81
C ALA A 244 21.30 14.08 -3.86
N TRP A 245 21.33 12.86 -4.39
CA TRP A 245 20.17 11.98 -4.53
C TRP A 245 20.54 10.54 -4.18
N LEU A 246 19.59 9.83 -3.58
CA LEU A 246 19.75 8.43 -3.19
C LEU A 246 18.76 7.56 -3.98
N TYR A 247 19.21 6.37 -4.37
CA TYR A 247 18.39 5.41 -5.11
C TYR A 247 18.66 3.96 -4.66
N ASN A 248 17.60 3.15 -4.63
CA ASN A 248 17.72 1.70 -4.55
C ASN A 248 18.30 1.13 -5.85
N ARG A 249 19.25 0.18 -5.74
CA ARG A 249 19.85 -0.48 -6.90
C ARG A 249 19.22 -1.84 -7.19
N PRO A 250 19.20 -2.29 -8.46
CA PRO A 250 18.76 -3.64 -8.80
C PRO A 250 19.58 -4.77 -8.15
N ASP A 251 20.89 -4.54 -7.92
CA ASP A 251 21.81 -5.47 -7.25
C ASP A 251 21.60 -5.54 -5.73
N GLY A 252 20.73 -4.68 -5.19
CA GLY A 252 20.27 -4.70 -3.81
C GLY A 252 20.99 -3.75 -2.87
N ASP A 253 21.96 -2.99 -3.34
CA ASP A 253 22.61 -1.94 -2.57
C ASP A 253 21.92 -0.57 -2.79
N LEU A 254 22.52 0.50 -2.28
CA LEU A 254 22.10 1.88 -2.53
C LEU A 254 23.11 2.59 -3.44
N THR A 255 22.65 3.60 -4.17
CA THR A 255 23.50 4.53 -4.94
C THR A 255 23.33 5.93 -4.40
N LEU A 256 24.44 6.66 -4.26
CA LEU A 256 24.48 8.11 -4.13
C LEU A 256 24.87 8.72 -5.48
N ILE A 257 24.09 9.69 -5.94
CA ILE A 257 24.43 10.56 -7.08
C ILE A 257 24.60 11.97 -6.53
N HIS A 258 25.71 12.64 -6.83
CA HIS A 258 25.97 13.99 -6.34
C HIS A 258 26.78 14.84 -7.32
N GLU A 259 26.80 16.15 -7.10
CA GLU A 259 27.60 17.11 -7.88
C GLU A 259 28.89 17.44 -7.13
N GLU A 260 30.04 17.23 -7.77
CA GLU A 260 31.39 17.53 -7.25
C GLU A 260 32.27 18.09 -8.37
N ASP A 261 32.94 19.24 -8.14
CA ASP A 261 33.87 19.89 -9.08
C ASP A 261 33.37 20.06 -10.54
N GLY A 262 32.05 20.27 -10.71
CA GLY A 262 31.42 20.42 -12.03
C GLY A 262 31.10 19.11 -12.75
N HIS A 263 31.26 17.97 -12.06
CA HIS A 263 30.91 16.64 -12.51
C HIS A 263 29.71 16.09 -11.73
N ILE A 264 29.06 15.08 -12.31
CA ILE A 264 28.06 14.27 -11.63
C ILE A 264 28.72 12.94 -11.30
N GLU A 265 28.87 12.67 -10.01
CA GLU A 265 29.46 11.45 -9.48
C GLU A 265 28.38 10.41 -9.18
N LEU A 266 28.74 9.14 -9.34
CA LEU A 266 27.88 8.00 -9.05
C LEU A 266 28.64 7.01 -8.17
N GLU A 267 28.18 6.89 -6.92
CA GLU A 267 28.82 6.07 -5.90
C GLU A 267 27.89 4.97 -5.41
N LYS A 268 28.45 3.78 -5.19
CA LYS A 268 27.72 2.66 -4.62
C LYS A 268 27.92 2.65 -3.09
N ILE A 269 26.83 2.61 -2.35
CA ILE A 269 26.80 2.42 -0.90
C ILE A 269 26.52 0.94 -0.64
N SER A 270 27.52 0.23 -0.14
CA SER A 270 27.44 -1.19 0.23
C SER A 270 28.28 -1.46 1.48
N LEU A 271 28.03 -2.57 2.18
CA LEU A 271 28.89 -3.01 3.26
C LEU A 271 30.31 -3.31 2.72
N GLY A 272 31.33 -2.99 3.51
CA GLY A 272 32.71 -3.37 3.20
C GLY A 272 32.85 -4.88 3.11
N LYS A 273 33.77 -5.36 2.26
CA LYS A 273 34.16 -6.77 2.22
C LYS A 273 34.99 -7.17 3.42
#